data_AF-A0A8T4R789-F1
#
_entry.id   AF-A0A8T4R789-F1
#
_cell.length_a   1.000
_cell.length_b   1.000
_cell.length_c   1.000
_cell.angle_alpha   90.00
_cell.angle_beta   90.00
_cell.angle_gamma   90.00
#
_symmetry.space_group_name_H-M   'P 1'
#
loop_
_entity.id
_entity.type
_entity.pdbx_description
1 polymer ?
#
loop_
_entity_poly.entity_id
_entity_poly.type
_entity_poly.pdbx_seq_one_letter_code
_entity_poly.pdbx_strand_id
1 'polypeptide(L)'
;MFIRVKWIKNQPYAYRVSNRWRKKKGTKQEVKGYLGRVYYLNNVKELSFEEFIGNSMVEYLKNNSARAIILDLIRYELLKHGFVYKGNNKNILFYTNDIITPTKSESLGENNLKSESSKNDGSKTGSFKIKVEIAPSILSITDTKKPIVLALNKDYLCNYTIRELAKFKSHSEEEECGKELAKAFISAGIPVVPSLFIEIFNKIYSPRGSYVR
;
A
#
# COMPACT_ATOMS: atom_id res chain seq x y z
N MET A 1 7.60 1.92 -13.69
CA MET A 1 7.73 3.08 -12.78
C MET A 1 7.87 2.56 -11.36
N PHE A 2 8.43 3.34 -10.45
CA PHE A 2 8.55 2.97 -9.03
C PHE A 2 8.37 4.21 -8.15
N ILE A 3 8.22 4.00 -6.84
CA ILE A 3 8.09 5.07 -5.86
C ILE A 3 9.47 5.31 -5.25
N ARG A 4 9.88 6.58 -5.19
CA ARG A 4 11.10 7.02 -4.52
C ARG A 4 10.75 7.99 -3.41
N VAL A 5 11.31 7.78 -2.23
CA VAL A 5 11.20 8.71 -1.10
C VAL A 5 12.37 9.70 -1.09
N LYS A 6 12.06 10.96 -0.80
CA LYS A 6 13.03 12.03 -0.61
C LYS A 6 12.75 12.75 0.70
N TRP A 7 13.79 12.97 1.48
CA TRP A 7 13.74 13.75 2.71
C TRP A 7 13.88 15.24 2.41
N ILE A 8 12.93 16.04 2.86
CA ILE A 8 12.91 17.50 2.72
C ILE A 8 12.56 18.07 4.09
N LYS A 9 13.43 18.90 4.66
CA LYS A 9 13.25 19.49 6.00
C LYS A 9 12.85 18.43 7.06
N ASN A 10 13.59 17.32 7.11
CA ASN A 10 13.36 16.16 7.99
C ASN A 10 11.98 15.48 7.85
N GLN A 11 11.27 15.71 6.73
CA GLN A 11 10.03 15.03 6.43
C GLN A 11 10.18 14.19 5.16
N PRO A 12 9.67 12.96 5.15
CA PRO A 12 9.75 12.07 3.99
C PRO A 12 8.59 12.35 3.01
N TYR A 13 8.94 12.46 1.74
CA TYR A 13 8.01 12.73 0.64
C TYR A 13 8.20 11.73 -0.49
N ALA A 14 7.10 11.17 -0.98
CA ALA A 14 7.11 10.17 -2.04
C ALA A 14 6.88 10.81 -3.41
N TYR A 15 7.63 10.33 -4.38
CA TYR A 15 7.55 10.71 -5.77
C TYR A 15 7.43 9.48 -6.66
N ARG A 16 6.59 9.57 -7.68
CA ARG A 16 6.52 8.59 -8.75
C ARG A 16 7.62 8.86 -9.74
N VAL A 17 8.46 7.86 -10.03
CA VAL A 17 9.63 8.02 -10.89
C VAL A 17 9.70 6.94 -11.97
N SER A 18 10.36 7.27 -13.08
CA SER A 18 10.68 6.35 -14.16
C SER A 18 12.16 6.39 -14.51
N ASN A 19 12.69 5.27 -14.98
CA ASN A 19 14.02 5.20 -15.56
C ASN A 19 13.95 5.52 -17.06
N ARG A 20 14.85 6.38 -17.54
CA ARG A 20 15.07 6.68 -18.95
C ARG A 20 16.51 6.35 -19.31
N TRP A 21 16.71 5.41 -20.23
CA TRP A 21 18.03 5.06 -20.75
C TRP A 21 18.60 6.16 -21.65
N ARG A 22 19.88 6.49 -21.47
CA ARG A 22 20.64 7.42 -22.31
C ARG A 22 21.86 6.70 -22.88
N LYS A 23 21.95 6.63 -24.22
CA LYS A 23 22.97 5.85 -24.97
C LYS A 23 24.42 5.95 -24.45
N LYS A 24 24.85 7.10 -23.90
CA LYS A 24 26.23 7.32 -23.41
C LYS A 24 26.37 7.61 -21.91
N LYS A 25 25.27 7.82 -21.18
CA LYS A 25 25.29 8.33 -19.79
C LYS A 25 24.52 7.43 -18.82
N GLY A 26 24.26 6.19 -19.24
CA GLY A 26 23.49 5.23 -18.47
C GLY A 26 22.02 5.65 -18.26
N THR A 27 21.45 5.21 -17.14
CA THR A 27 20.04 5.46 -16.82
C THR A 27 19.87 6.78 -16.06
N LYS A 28 18.99 7.65 -16.55
CA LYS A 28 18.54 8.83 -15.81
C LYS A 28 17.16 8.58 -15.20
N GLN A 29 17.01 8.86 -13.91
CA GLN A 29 15.71 8.91 -13.25
C GLN A 29 14.97 10.21 -13.59
N GLU A 30 13.68 10.09 -13.89
CA GLU A 30 12.78 11.21 -14.17
C GLU A 30 11.61 11.18 -13.19
N VAL A 31 11.34 12.31 -12.55
CA VAL A 31 10.19 12.47 -11.65
C VAL A 31 8.94 12.66 -12.50
N LYS A 32 7.96 11.76 -12.34
CA LYS A 32 6.68 11.74 -13.06
C LYS A 32 5.52 12.31 -12.25
N GLY A 33 5.73 12.59 -10.97
CA GLY A 33 4.72 13.24 -10.11
C GLY A 33 5.03 13.13 -8.63
N TYR A 34 4.54 14.10 -7.87
CA TYR A 34 4.51 14.04 -6.41
C TYR A 34 3.32 13.19 -5.94
N LEU A 35 3.53 12.33 -4.94
CA LEU A 35 2.49 11.41 -4.44
C LEU A 35 1.95 11.81 -3.07
N GLY A 36 2.76 12.41 -2.20
CA GLY A 36 2.34 12.81 -0.86
C GLY A 36 3.47 12.72 0.17
N ARG A 37 3.17 13.17 1.40
CA ARG A 37 4.00 12.92 2.58
C ARG A 37 3.91 11.44 2.94
N VAL A 38 5.03 10.85 3.34
CA VAL A 38 5.10 9.45 3.77
C VAL A 38 4.87 9.36 5.27
N TYR A 39 4.02 8.42 5.66
CA TYR A 39 3.76 8.03 7.03
C TYR A 39 4.13 6.55 7.18
N TYR A 40 4.89 6.22 8.21
CA TYR A 40 5.35 4.85 8.45
C TYR A 40 4.47 4.21 9.50
N LEU A 41 3.99 3.01 9.20
CA LEU A 41 3.07 2.30 10.08
C LEU A 41 3.69 0.98 10.49
N ASN A 42 3.64 0.71 11.79
CA ASN A 42 4.02 -0.59 12.33
C ASN A 42 2.83 -1.54 12.26
N ASN A 43 3.10 -2.84 12.19
CA ASN A 43 2.06 -3.83 12.41
C ASN A 43 1.66 -3.78 13.90
N VAL A 44 0.36 -3.67 14.17
CA VAL A 44 -0.19 -3.53 15.53
C VAL A 44 -0.98 -4.77 15.95
N LYS A 45 -1.49 -5.54 14.98
CA LYS A 45 -2.39 -6.65 15.23
C LYS A 45 -2.02 -7.87 14.40
N GLU A 46 -1.90 -9.01 15.08
CA GLU A 46 -1.94 -10.32 14.44
C GLU A 46 -3.41 -10.68 14.17
N LEU A 47 -3.74 -10.83 12.90
CA LEU A 47 -5.08 -11.18 12.40
C LEU A 47 -4.86 -12.01 11.15
N SER A 48 -5.50 -13.17 11.07
CA SER A 48 -5.52 -13.97 9.84
C SER A 48 -6.56 -13.42 8.85
N PHE A 49 -6.38 -13.73 7.57
CA PHE A 49 -7.35 -13.30 6.56
C PHE A 49 -8.72 -13.98 6.73
N GLU A 50 -8.76 -15.23 7.21
CA GLU A 50 -10.00 -15.97 7.48
C GLU A 50 -10.80 -15.36 8.63
N GLU A 51 -10.14 -14.97 9.72
CA GLU A 51 -10.78 -14.23 10.82
C GLU A 51 -11.34 -12.88 10.34
N PHE A 52 -10.64 -12.23 9.40
CA PHE A 52 -11.10 -10.97 8.83
C PHE A 52 -12.36 -11.13 7.97
N ILE A 53 -12.42 -12.14 7.09
CA ILE A 53 -13.59 -12.39 6.25
C ILE A 53 -14.75 -13.03 7.03
N GLY A 54 -14.46 -13.70 8.15
CA GLY A 54 -15.45 -14.39 8.98
C GLY A 54 -16.13 -15.57 8.28
N ASN A 55 -15.47 -16.16 7.28
CA ASN A 55 -15.97 -17.29 6.49
C ASN A 55 -14.78 -18.16 6.02
N SER A 56 -15.07 -19.36 5.51
CA SER A 56 -14.09 -20.20 4.80
C SER A 56 -13.51 -19.46 3.61
N MET A 57 -12.19 -19.51 3.46
CA MET A 57 -11.48 -18.92 2.33
C MET A 57 -12.01 -19.44 0.99
N VAL A 58 -12.34 -20.73 0.90
CA VAL A 58 -12.84 -21.36 -0.34
C VAL A 58 -14.19 -20.76 -0.75
N GLU A 59 -15.12 -20.67 0.20
CA GLU A 59 -16.46 -20.13 -0.06
C GLU A 59 -16.39 -18.64 -0.41
N TYR A 60 -15.59 -17.88 0.33
CA TYR A 60 -15.37 -16.47 0.08
C TYR A 60 -14.81 -16.22 -1.33
N LEU A 61 -13.79 -16.96 -1.75
CA LEU A 61 -13.20 -16.80 -3.08
C LEU A 61 -14.17 -17.17 -4.18
N LYS A 62 -15.00 -18.20 -4.00
CA LYS A 62 -16.03 -18.57 -4.99
C LYS A 62 -17.07 -17.46 -5.19
N ASN A 63 -17.51 -16.84 -4.10
CA ASN A 63 -18.63 -15.90 -4.12
C ASN A 63 -18.25 -14.44 -4.42
N ASN A 64 -16.95 -14.11 -4.42
CA ASN A 64 -16.49 -12.73 -4.60
C ASN A 64 -15.76 -12.51 -5.94
N SER A 65 -15.88 -11.28 -6.45
CA SER A 65 -15.12 -10.83 -7.61
C SER A 65 -13.66 -10.53 -7.25
N ALA A 66 -12.77 -10.53 -8.24
CA ALA A 66 -11.36 -10.14 -8.03
C ALA A 66 -11.24 -8.77 -7.38
N ARG A 67 -12.07 -7.81 -7.80
CA ARG A 67 -12.12 -6.47 -7.22
C ARG A 67 -12.48 -6.50 -5.74
N ALA A 68 -13.54 -7.22 -5.38
CA ALA A 68 -13.97 -7.32 -3.99
C ALA A 68 -12.84 -7.89 -3.11
N ILE A 69 -12.22 -8.99 -3.55
CA ILE A 69 -11.10 -9.64 -2.85
C ILE A 69 -9.92 -8.67 -2.69
N ILE A 70 -9.54 -7.95 -3.74
CA ILE A 70 -8.45 -6.95 -3.70
C ILE A 70 -8.76 -5.84 -2.70
N LEU A 71 -9.97 -5.28 -2.71
CA LEU A 71 -10.34 -4.20 -1.79
C LEU A 71 -10.34 -4.70 -0.33
N ASP A 72 -10.77 -5.93 -0.12
CA ASP A 72 -10.77 -6.58 1.19
C ASP A 72 -9.36 -6.89 1.69
N LEU A 73 -8.43 -7.30 0.82
CA LEU A 73 -7.02 -7.41 1.17
C LEU A 73 -6.41 -6.07 1.61
N ILE A 74 -6.76 -4.97 0.92
CA ILE A 74 -6.31 -3.63 1.33
C ILE A 74 -6.90 -3.26 2.69
N ARG A 75 -8.19 -3.52 2.93
CA ARG A 75 -8.84 -3.25 4.23
C ARG A 75 -8.20 -4.09 5.34
N TYR A 76 -8.03 -5.38 5.11
CA TYR A 76 -7.37 -6.30 6.03
C TYR A 76 -5.98 -5.79 6.43
N GLU A 77 -5.16 -5.39 5.46
CA GLU A 77 -3.83 -4.88 5.74
C GLU A 77 -3.86 -3.57 6.56
N LEU A 78 -4.77 -2.65 6.23
CA LEU A 78 -4.97 -1.43 7.01
C LEU A 78 -5.40 -1.74 8.46
N LEU A 79 -6.30 -2.70 8.68
CA LEU A 79 -6.72 -3.08 10.03
C LEU A 79 -5.56 -3.65 10.86
N LYS A 80 -4.68 -4.45 10.25
CA LYS A 80 -3.46 -4.94 10.92
C LYS A 80 -2.56 -3.80 11.37
N HIS A 81 -2.51 -2.74 10.57
CA HIS A 81 -1.79 -1.50 10.86
C HIS A 81 -2.58 -0.51 11.73
N GLY A 82 -3.62 -0.95 12.45
CA GLY A 82 -4.30 -0.13 13.47
C GLY A 82 -5.35 0.84 12.94
N PHE A 83 -5.77 0.71 11.68
CA PHE A 83 -6.94 1.44 11.19
C PHE A 83 -8.23 0.86 11.78
N VAL A 84 -9.26 1.71 11.90
CA VAL A 84 -10.58 1.34 12.41
C VAL A 84 -11.66 1.86 11.46
N TYR A 85 -12.74 1.11 11.28
CA TYR A 85 -13.88 1.54 10.46
C TYR A 85 -14.62 2.75 11.06
N LYS A 86 -15.20 3.57 10.18
CA LYS A 86 -16.13 4.64 10.59
C LYS A 86 -17.49 4.03 10.95
N GLY A 87 -17.64 3.63 12.21
CA GLY A 87 -18.85 2.93 12.66
C GLY A 87 -19.07 1.68 11.81
N ASN A 88 -20.28 1.51 11.28
CA ASN A 88 -20.63 0.33 10.46
C ASN A 88 -20.21 0.46 8.98
N ASN A 89 -19.65 1.60 8.55
CA ASN A 89 -19.29 1.80 7.16
C ASN A 89 -17.91 1.21 6.84
N LYS A 90 -17.90 0.00 6.26
CA LYS A 90 -16.68 -0.72 5.84
C LYS A 90 -15.87 -0.03 4.73
N ASN A 91 -16.40 1.03 4.11
CA ASN A 91 -15.69 1.76 3.05
C ASN A 91 -14.82 2.89 3.58
N ILE A 92 -14.95 3.27 4.86
CA ILE A 92 -14.20 4.40 5.43
C ILE A 92 -13.44 3.89 6.65
N LEU A 93 -12.13 4.08 6.64
CA LEU A 93 -11.25 3.76 7.77
C LEU A 93 -10.55 5.03 8.26
N PHE A 94 -10.31 5.09 9.56
CA PHE A 94 -9.52 6.12 10.21
C PHE A 94 -8.34 5.50 10.94
N TYR A 95 -7.23 6.24 10.97
CA TYR A 95 -6.13 5.99 11.89
C TYR A 95 -6.15 7.10 12.93
N THR A 96 -6.12 6.73 14.21
CA THR A 96 -6.19 7.64 15.35
C THR A 96 -5.02 7.51 16.32
N ASN A 97 -4.12 6.54 16.08
CA ASN A 97 -2.96 6.32 16.94
C ASN A 97 -1.83 7.30 16.57
N ASP A 98 -0.80 7.36 17.41
CA ASP A 98 0.40 8.10 17.07
C ASP A 98 1.07 7.49 15.84
N ILE A 99 1.41 8.34 14.87
CA ILE A 99 2.16 7.91 13.70
C ILE A 99 3.63 8.04 13.99
N ILE A 100 4.37 6.97 13.76
CA ILE A 100 5.82 7.02 13.79
C ILE A 100 6.27 7.66 12.48
N THR A 101 6.79 8.88 12.55
CA THR A 101 7.56 9.43 11.45
C THR A 101 9.03 9.28 11.79
N PRO A 102 9.78 8.37 11.15
CA PRO A 102 11.20 8.25 11.39
C PRO A 102 11.86 9.59 11.07
N THR A 103 12.91 9.91 11.81
CA THR A 103 13.78 11.03 11.49
C THR A 103 14.77 10.61 10.39
N LYS A 104 15.34 11.58 9.68
CA LYS A 104 16.26 11.30 8.55
C LYS A 104 17.41 10.38 8.96
N SER A 105 17.93 10.54 10.19
CA SER A 105 18.99 9.74 10.80
C SER A 105 18.62 8.26 10.99
N GLU A 106 17.40 7.96 11.44
CA GLU A 106 16.94 6.58 11.69
C GLU A 106 16.77 5.77 10.39
N SER A 107 16.41 6.43 9.28
CA SER A 107 16.18 5.76 7.99
C SER A 107 17.44 5.36 7.21
N LEU A 108 18.60 5.92 7.58
CA LEU A 108 19.88 5.71 6.90
C LEU A 108 20.73 4.58 7.51
N GLY A 109 20.21 3.88 8.53
CA GLY A 109 20.88 2.70 9.08
C GLY A 109 22.08 2.99 9.98
N GLU A 110 22.11 4.12 10.69
CA GLU A 110 23.03 4.31 11.81
C GLU A 110 22.40 3.75 13.10
N ASN A 111 22.38 2.42 13.24
CA ASN A 111 22.14 1.80 14.54
C ASN A 111 23.34 0.95 14.92
N ASN A 112 24.26 1.57 15.67
CA ASN A 112 25.05 0.84 16.64
C ASN A 112 24.09 0.15 17.62
N LEU A 113 24.31 -1.15 17.84
CA LEU A 113 23.70 -1.88 18.95
C LEU A 113 23.90 -1.11 20.24
N LYS A 114 22.81 -0.63 20.86
CA LYS A 114 22.63 -0.67 22.32
C LYS A 114 21.16 -0.88 22.63
N SER A 115 20.85 -2.08 23.09
CA SER A 115 19.84 -2.30 24.11
C SER A 115 20.14 -1.38 25.29
N GLU A 116 19.21 -0.49 25.63
CA GLU A 116 18.80 -0.18 27.00
C GLU A 116 17.87 1.02 27.03
N SER A 117 16.88 0.91 27.90
CA SER A 117 16.00 1.96 28.40
C SER A 117 16.70 3.31 28.56
N SER A 118 16.27 4.32 27.80
CA SER A 118 16.54 5.73 28.10
C SER A 118 15.49 6.66 27.49
N LYS A 119 15.19 7.69 28.26
CA LYS A 119 14.05 8.61 28.21
C LYS A 119 14.03 9.50 26.96
N ASN A 120 12.80 9.84 26.57
CA ASN A 120 12.33 11.10 25.97
C ASN A 120 13.38 12.05 25.40
N ASP A 121 13.37 12.19 24.07
CA ASP A 121 13.48 13.52 23.46
C ASP A 121 12.62 13.65 22.19
N GLY A 122 11.59 14.49 22.26
CA GLY A 122 11.08 15.23 21.10
C GLY A 122 10.23 14.58 20.01
N SER A 123 9.57 13.43 20.22
CA SER A 123 8.56 12.97 19.23
C SER A 123 7.35 13.91 19.26
N LYS A 124 7.09 14.63 18.16
CA LYS A 124 5.92 15.51 18.04
C LYS A 124 4.66 14.64 17.91
N THR A 125 4.00 14.41 19.03
CA THR A 125 2.66 13.80 19.14
C THR A 125 1.60 14.74 18.55
N GLY A 126 1.50 14.76 17.22
CA GLY A 126 0.35 15.37 16.54
C GLY A 126 -0.77 14.34 16.47
N SER A 127 -2.00 14.72 16.85
CA SER A 127 -3.17 13.87 16.59
C SER A 127 -3.40 13.79 15.08
N PHE A 128 -2.87 12.77 14.42
CA PHE A 128 -3.07 12.57 13.00
C PHE A 128 -4.43 11.93 12.77
N LYS A 129 -5.22 12.50 11.85
CA LYS A 129 -6.47 11.89 11.39
C LYS A 129 -6.32 11.50 9.93
N ILE A 130 -5.71 10.34 9.70
CA ILE A 130 -5.69 9.75 8.36
C ILE A 130 -7.07 9.20 8.07
N LYS A 131 -7.60 9.55 6.90
CA LYS A 131 -8.83 8.99 6.34
C LYS A 131 -8.48 8.16 5.11
N VAL A 132 -8.94 6.92 5.10
CA VAL A 132 -8.88 6.04 3.95
C VAL A 132 -10.30 5.70 3.50
N GLU A 133 -10.59 5.97 2.24
CA GLU A 133 -11.86 5.66 1.58
C GLU A 133 -11.62 4.60 0.51
N ILE A 134 -12.18 3.42 0.75
CA ILE A 134 -12.09 2.25 -0.13
C ILE A 134 -13.51 1.83 -0.45
N ALA A 135 -14.06 2.42 -1.52
CA ALA A 135 -15.33 2.07 -2.13
C ALA A 135 -15.11 1.67 -3.60
N PRO A 136 -16.05 0.97 -4.25
CA PRO A 136 -15.92 0.63 -5.66
C PRO A 136 -15.65 1.84 -6.56
N SER A 137 -16.28 2.99 -6.27
CA SER A 137 -16.15 4.25 -7.02
C SER A 137 -15.07 5.20 -6.49
N ILE A 138 -14.65 5.08 -5.22
CA ILE A 138 -13.76 6.03 -4.54
C ILE A 138 -12.60 5.27 -3.90
N LEU A 139 -11.38 5.62 -4.29
CA LEU A 139 -10.13 5.04 -3.78
C LEU A 139 -9.21 6.20 -3.38
N SER A 140 -9.16 6.52 -2.08
CA SER A 140 -8.48 7.71 -1.59
C SER A 140 -7.87 7.52 -0.20
N ILE A 141 -6.64 7.99 -0.02
CA ILE A 141 -5.91 8.08 1.23
C ILE A 141 -5.51 9.53 1.42
N THR A 142 -5.99 10.14 2.50
CA THR A 142 -5.73 11.55 2.79
C THR A 142 -5.44 11.80 4.26
N ASP A 143 -4.59 12.80 4.50
CA ASP A 143 -4.47 13.50 5.78
C ASP A 143 -5.00 14.91 5.55
N THR A 144 -5.99 15.35 6.34
CA THR A 144 -6.53 16.72 6.26
C THR A 144 -6.81 17.19 4.80
N LYS A 145 -7.41 16.30 3.99
CA LYS A 145 -7.73 16.45 2.54
C LYS A 145 -6.55 16.42 1.57
N LYS A 146 -5.31 16.32 2.05
CA LYS A 146 -4.11 16.20 1.20
C LYS A 146 -3.80 14.72 0.94
N PRO A 147 -3.44 14.33 -0.30
CA PRO A 147 -2.95 12.98 -0.57
C PRO A 147 -1.70 12.66 0.23
N ILE A 148 -1.65 11.44 0.74
CA ILE A 148 -0.51 10.93 1.51
C ILE A 148 -0.09 9.55 1.00
N VAL A 149 1.03 9.08 1.51
CA VAL A 149 1.56 7.76 1.25
C VAL A 149 1.77 7.04 2.58
N LEU A 150 1.26 5.82 2.68
CA LEU A 150 1.49 4.94 3.81
C LEU A 150 2.62 3.98 3.42
N ALA A 151 3.73 4.00 4.15
CA ALA A 151 4.73 2.95 4.06
C ALA A 151 4.24 1.77 4.88
N LEU A 152 3.88 0.69 4.18
CA LEU A 152 3.34 -0.55 4.72
C LEU A 152 4.21 -1.70 4.23
N ASN A 153 4.49 -2.66 5.12
CA ASN A 153 5.36 -3.80 4.79
C ASN A 153 6.70 -3.34 4.20
N LYS A 154 6.97 -3.64 2.92
CA LYS A 154 8.21 -3.28 2.21
C LYS A 154 8.02 -2.20 1.13
N ASP A 155 6.80 -1.65 0.99
CA ASP A 155 6.42 -0.79 -0.12
C ASP A 155 5.41 0.30 0.33
N TYR A 156 4.65 0.88 -0.61
CA TYR A 156 3.91 2.12 -0.37
C TYR A 156 2.45 2.05 -0.86
N LEU A 157 1.51 2.13 0.08
CA LEU A 157 0.09 2.26 -0.21
C LEU A 157 -0.30 3.74 -0.36
N CYS A 158 -0.80 4.12 -1.54
CA CYS A 158 -1.23 5.48 -1.85
C CYS A 158 -2.31 5.49 -2.95
N ASN A 159 -2.86 6.66 -3.27
CA ASN A 159 -3.88 6.81 -4.32
C ASN A 159 -3.44 6.25 -5.68
N TYR A 160 -2.15 6.31 -5.99
CA TYR A 160 -1.61 5.73 -7.22
C TYR A 160 -1.63 4.21 -7.15
N THR A 161 -1.02 3.61 -6.13
CA THR A 161 -0.84 2.14 -6.06
C THR A 161 -2.15 1.40 -5.81
N ILE A 162 -3.07 1.96 -5.00
CA ILE A 162 -4.42 1.42 -4.85
C ILE A 162 -5.15 1.39 -6.19
N ARG A 163 -5.02 2.44 -7.00
CA ARG A 163 -5.68 2.50 -8.30
C ARG A 163 -5.07 1.52 -9.30
N GLU A 164 -3.75 1.39 -9.34
CA GLU A 164 -3.08 0.42 -10.22
C GLU A 164 -3.50 -1.01 -9.89
N LEU A 165 -3.67 -1.33 -8.60
CA LEU A 165 -4.09 -2.65 -8.16
C LEU A 165 -5.61 -2.88 -8.34
N ALA A 166 -6.44 -1.99 -7.81
CA ALA A 166 -7.90 -2.16 -7.84
C ALA A 166 -8.52 -1.88 -9.22
N LYS A 167 -7.83 -1.18 -10.12
CA LYS A 167 -8.27 -0.97 -11.52
C LYS A 167 -7.24 -1.55 -12.50
N PHE A 168 -6.60 -2.65 -12.09
CA PHE A 168 -5.59 -3.31 -12.89
C PHE A 168 -6.16 -3.69 -14.25
N LYS A 169 -5.33 -3.46 -15.28
CA LYS A 169 -5.60 -3.80 -16.66
C LYS A 169 -4.32 -4.23 -17.34
N SER A 170 -4.39 -5.30 -18.12
CA SER A 170 -3.29 -5.80 -18.93
C SER A 170 -3.84 -6.33 -20.26
N HIS A 171 -3.03 -6.17 -21.30
CA HIS A 171 -3.26 -6.77 -22.62
C HIS A 171 -2.12 -7.72 -22.99
N SER A 172 -1.27 -8.04 -22.02
CA SER A 172 -0.11 -8.89 -22.20
C SER A 172 -0.52 -10.37 -22.13
N GLU A 173 0.34 -11.24 -22.65
CA GLU A 173 0.18 -12.69 -22.53
C GLU A 173 0.17 -13.14 -21.06
N GLU A 174 -0.32 -14.36 -20.82
CA GLU A 174 -0.59 -14.89 -19.47
C GLU A 174 0.54 -14.65 -18.47
N GLU A 175 1.76 -15.06 -18.82
CA GLU A 175 2.92 -14.95 -17.93
C GLU A 175 3.24 -13.49 -17.59
N GLU A 176 3.23 -12.60 -18.58
CA GLU A 176 3.55 -11.19 -18.39
C GLU A 176 2.41 -10.46 -17.64
N CYS A 177 1.15 -10.80 -17.93
CA CYS A 177 0.00 -10.33 -17.18
C CYS A 177 0.11 -10.71 -15.70
N GLY A 178 0.56 -11.95 -15.40
CA GLY A 178 0.82 -12.41 -14.05
C GLY A 178 1.90 -11.58 -13.35
N LYS A 179 3.03 -11.33 -14.04
CA LYS A 179 4.12 -10.47 -13.52
C LYS A 179 3.67 -9.04 -13.26
N GLU A 180 2.88 -8.47 -14.17
CA GLU A 180 2.32 -7.12 -14.02
C GLU A 180 1.38 -7.04 -12.81
N LEU A 181 0.51 -8.03 -12.60
CA LEU A 181 -0.39 -8.09 -11.45
C LEU A 181 0.39 -8.25 -10.14
N ALA A 182 1.36 -9.17 -10.09
CA ALA A 182 2.21 -9.38 -8.92
C ALA A 182 2.98 -8.10 -8.54
N LYS A 183 3.49 -7.38 -9.54
CA LYS A 183 4.14 -6.09 -9.34
C LYS A 183 3.18 -5.03 -8.79
N ALA A 184 1.91 -5.05 -9.17
CA ALA A 184 0.90 -4.15 -8.61
C ALA A 184 0.65 -4.41 -7.12
N PHE A 185 0.58 -5.68 -6.70
CA PHE A 185 0.50 -6.07 -5.28
C PHE A 185 1.71 -5.60 -4.48
N ILE A 186 2.92 -5.93 -4.96
CA ILE A 186 4.18 -5.53 -4.32
C ILE A 186 4.25 -4.02 -4.19
N SER A 187 4.02 -3.29 -5.28
CA SER A 187 4.10 -1.81 -5.27
C SER A 187 3.09 -1.17 -4.31
N ALA A 188 1.93 -1.81 -4.09
CA ALA A 188 0.94 -1.35 -3.13
C ALA A 188 1.27 -1.71 -1.66
N GLY A 189 2.33 -2.47 -1.42
CA GLY A 189 2.68 -2.96 -0.08
C GLY A 189 1.68 -3.98 0.46
N ILE A 190 0.95 -4.67 -0.42
CA ILE A 190 -0.08 -5.66 -0.04
C ILE A 190 0.51 -7.07 -0.22
N PRO A 191 0.82 -7.78 0.87
CA PRO A 191 1.26 -9.16 0.80
C PRO A 191 0.11 -10.06 0.34
N VAL A 192 0.39 -11.00 -0.56
CA VAL A 192 -0.58 -11.96 -1.05
C VAL A 192 0.05 -13.34 -1.07
N VAL A 193 -0.66 -14.33 -0.50
CA VAL A 193 -0.20 -15.72 -0.51
C VAL A 193 -0.37 -16.33 -1.91
N PRO A 194 0.51 -17.26 -2.33
CA PRO A 194 0.49 -17.77 -3.71
C PRO A 194 -0.86 -18.34 -4.17
N SER A 195 -1.55 -19.11 -3.32
CA SER A 195 -2.87 -19.68 -3.61
C SER A 195 -3.91 -18.60 -3.90
N LEU A 196 -3.96 -17.57 -3.05
CA LEU A 196 -4.88 -16.43 -3.21
C LEU A 196 -4.55 -15.63 -4.47
N PHE A 197 -3.26 -15.45 -4.77
CA PHE A 197 -2.84 -14.76 -5.98
C PHE A 197 -3.33 -15.49 -7.24
N ILE A 198 -3.18 -16.82 -7.29
CA ILE A 198 -3.65 -17.64 -8.41
C ILE A 198 -5.16 -17.49 -8.59
N GLU A 199 -5.94 -17.56 -7.51
CA GLU A 199 -7.40 -17.40 -7.55
C GLU A 199 -7.82 -16.01 -8.04
N ILE A 200 -7.14 -14.95 -7.61
CA ILE A 200 -7.36 -13.59 -8.08
C ILE A 200 -6.99 -13.48 -9.56
N PHE A 201 -5.85 -14.04 -9.97
CA PHE A 201 -5.37 -14.02 -11.35
C PHE A 201 -6.34 -14.75 -12.29
N ASN A 202 -6.83 -15.93 -11.91
CA ASN A 202 -7.81 -16.69 -12.69
C ASN A 202 -9.13 -15.92 -12.90
N LYS A 203 -9.52 -15.06 -11.96
CA LYS A 203 -10.69 -14.18 -12.10
C LYS A 203 -10.46 -12.96 -12.99
N ILE A 204 -9.20 -12.58 -13.22
CA ILE A 204 -8.80 -11.38 -13.97
C ILE A 204 -8.37 -11.73 -15.40
N TYR A 205 -7.64 -12.83 -15.58
CA TYR A 205 -6.99 -13.16 -16.83
C TYR A 205 -8.01 -13.54 -17.91
N SER A 206 -7.82 -12.96 -19.09
CA SER A 206 -8.55 -13.37 -20.29
C SER A 206 -7.66 -13.10 -21.51
N PRO A 207 -7.59 -14.03 -22.49
CA PRO A 207 -6.79 -13.83 -23.70
C PRO A 207 -7.15 -12.56 -24.51
N ARG A 208 -8.37 -12.04 -24.34
CA ARG A 208 -8.84 -10.82 -25.03
C ARG A 208 -8.53 -9.52 -24.25
N GLY A 209 -7.81 -9.63 -23.14
CA GLY A 209 -7.55 -8.56 -22.20
C GLY A 209 -7.98 -8.96 -20.79
N SER A 210 -7.13 -8.60 -19.84
CA SER A 210 -7.21 -8.98 -18.44
C SER A 210 -7.50 -7.76 -17.59
N TYR A 211 -8.60 -7.77 -16.83
CA TYR A 211 -9.05 -6.59 -16.09
C TYR A 211 -9.65 -6.98 -14.74
N VAL A 212 -9.41 -6.14 -13.74
CA VAL A 212 -10.17 -6.20 -12.48
C VAL A 212 -11.57 -5.63 -12.75
N ARG A 213 -12.55 -6.54 -12.81
CA ARG A 213 -13.98 -6.24 -12.96
C ARG A 213 -14.60 -5.81 -11.63
#